data_AF-S4XPN5-F1
#
_entry.id   AF-S4XPN5-F1
#
_cell.length_a   1.000
_cell.length_b   1.000
_cell.length_c   1.000
_cell.angle_alpha   90.00
_cell.angle_beta   90.00
_cell.angle_gamma   90.00
#
_symmetry.space_group_name_H-M   'P 1'
#
loop_
_entity.id
_entity.type
_entity.pdbx_description
1 polymer ?
#
loop_
_entity_poly.entity_id
_entity_poly.type
_entity_poly.pdbx_seq_one_letter_code
_entity_poly.pdbx_strand_id
1 'polypeptide(L)'
;MARYNLWMNDKLYALVGKLDDAERKRDRGAFFRSIHGTLNHLLLADRRWMGRFTGDEERFAVRDASGRAIEITSLSQELYADFDDLSRERARTDADILAWVHQIDEQALSGDLTFTRGARC
;
A
#
# COMPACT_ATOMS: atom_id res chain seq x y z
N MET A 1 7.89 11.95 9.42
CA MET A 1 6.52 11.51 9.07
C MET A 1 6.33 10.00 9.11
N ALA A 2 7.28 9.17 8.63
CA ALA A 2 7.11 7.69 8.59
C ALA A 2 6.67 7.04 9.92
N ARG A 3 7.28 7.40 11.06
CA ARG A 3 6.85 6.88 12.38
C ARG A 3 5.39 7.18 12.72
N TYR A 4 4.92 8.36 12.34
CA TYR A 4 3.53 8.75 12.54
C TYR A 4 2.59 7.95 11.62
N ASN A 5 2.99 7.73 10.37
CA ASN A 5 2.24 6.92 9.42
C ASN A 5 2.04 5.49 9.95
N LEU A 6 3.13 4.83 10.34
CA LEU A 6 3.10 3.49 10.95
C LEU A 6 2.16 3.46 12.17
N TRP A 7 2.31 4.40 13.10
CA TRP A 7 1.45 4.48 14.28
C TRP A 7 -0.03 4.70 13.95
N MET A 8 -0.34 5.54 12.95
CA MET A 8 -1.71 5.78 12.51
C MET A 8 -2.32 4.57 11.82
N ASN A 9 -1.55 3.87 10.98
CA ASN A 9 -2.02 2.65 10.33
C ASN A 9 -2.26 1.54 11.34
N ASP A 10 -1.37 1.35 12.32
CA ASP A 10 -1.58 0.39 13.40
C ASP A 10 -2.92 0.64 14.10
N LYS A 11 -3.20 1.90 14.47
CA LYS A 11 -4.48 2.28 15.08
C LYS A 11 -5.67 2.06 14.15
N LEU A 12 -5.55 2.46 12.89
CA LEU A 12 -6.63 2.36 11.92
C LEU A 12 -6.98 0.90 11.64
N TYR A 13 -6.00 0.05 11.40
CA TYR A 13 -6.19 -1.38 11.14
C TYR A 13 -6.72 -2.10 12.38
N ALA A 14 -6.23 -1.77 13.58
CA ALA A 14 -6.78 -2.32 14.83
C ALA A 14 -8.24 -1.92 15.07
N LEU A 15 -8.66 -0.72 14.64
CA LEU A 15 -10.05 -0.27 14.75
C LEU A 15 -10.94 -0.94 13.70
N VAL A 16 -10.52 -0.93 12.43
CA VAL A 16 -11.26 -1.52 11.30
C VAL A 16 -11.35 -3.03 11.41
N GLY A 17 -10.36 -3.69 12.02
CA GLY A 17 -10.39 -5.13 12.31
C GLY A 17 -11.49 -5.56 13.29
N LYS A 18 -12.14 -4.62 13.98
CA LYS A 18 -13.31 -4.90 14.84
C LYS A 18 -14.62 -5.00 14.05
N LEU A 19 -14.64 -4.54 12.81
CA LEU A 19 -15.78 -4.68 11.91
C LEU A 19 -15.78 -6.10 11.32
N ASP A 20 -16.98 -6.65 11.12
CA ASP A 20 -17.11 -7.84 10.30
C ASP A 20 -16.78 -7.54 8.82
N ASP A 21 -16.57 -8.59 8.04
CA ASP A 21 -16.17 -8.45 6.65
C ASP A 21 -17.21 -7.73 5.80
N ALA A 22 -18.49 -7.97 6.07
CA ALA A 22 -19.59 -7.36 5.34
C ALA A 22 -19.62 -5.84 5.56
N GLU A 23 -19.54 -5.37 6.80
CA GLU A 23 -19.55 -3.94 7.14
C GLU A 23 -18.29 -3.20 6.69
N ARG A 24 -17.14 -3.89 6.66
CA ARG A 24 -15.88 -3.34 6.14
C ARG A 24 -15.89 -3.20 4.61
N LYS A 25 -16.49 -4.16 3.90
CA LYS A 25 -16.59 -4.16 2.42
C LYS A 25 -17.81 -3.45 1.87
N ARG A 26 -18.81 -3.15 2.71
CA ARG A 26 -20.01 -2.42 2.34
C ARG A 26 -19.67 -1.10 1.64
N ASP A 27 -20.37 -0.85 0.53
CA ASP A 27 -20.30 0.43 -0.17
C ASP A 27 -20.88 1.55 0.71
N ARG A 28 -20.09 2.60 0.90
CA ARG A 28 -20.42 3.80 1.70
C ARG A 28 -20.32 5.08 0.86
N GLY A 29 -20.24 4.98 -0.46
CA GLY A 29 -20.12 6.13 -1.37
C GLY A 29 -18.77 6.83 -1.30
N ALA A 30 -17.73 6.20 -0.73
CA ALA A 30 -16.36 6.69 -0.79
C ALA A 30 -15.82 6.57 -2.23
N PHE A 31 -14.72 7.25 -2.55
CA PHE A 31 -14.10 7.17 -3.88
C PHE A 31 -13.72 5.73 -4.27
N PHE A 32 -13.21 4.95 -3.30
CA PHE A 32 -12.93 3.51 -3.44
C PHE A 32 -14.07 2.64 -2.90
N ARG A 33 -15.29 3.18 -2.88
CA ARG A 33 -16.58 2.60 -2.45
C ARG A 33 -16.66 2.27 -0.96
N SER A 34 -15.73 1.49 -0.43
CA SER A 34 -15.78 0.96 0.94
C SER A 34 -14.53 1.30 1.76
N ILE A 35 -14.57 0.95 3.05
CA ILE A 35 -13.39 1.03 3.93
C ILE A 35 -12.32 0.07 3.39
N HIS A 36 -12.71 -1.17 3.07
CA HIS A 36 -11.80 -2.19 2.51
C HIS A 36 -11.12 -1.74 1.22
N GLY A 37 -11.90 -1.16 0.29
CA GLY A 37 -11.39 -0.63 -0.97
C GLY A 37 -10.42 0.53 -0.76
N THR A 38 -10.69 1.40 0.20
CA THR A 38 -9.80 2.51 0.55
C THR A 38 -8.47 1.99 1.13
N LEU A 39 -8.50 0.99 2.01
CA LEU A 39 -7.29 0.39 2.58
C LEU A 39 -6.43 -0.30 1.51
N ASN A 40 -7.05 -1.03 0.58
CA ASN A 40 -6.36 -1.62 -0.57
C ASN A 40 -5.70 -0.55 -1.45
N HIS A 41 -6.42 0.54 -1.74
CA HIS A 41 -5.87 1.65 -2.53
C HIS A 41 -4.65 2.28 -1.86
N LEU A 42 -4.71 2.55 -0.55
CA LEU A 42 -3.59 3.15 0.18
C LEU A 42 -2.36 2.25 0.14
N LEU A 43 -2.53 0.93 0.33
CA LEU A 43 -1.43 -0.02 0.19
C LEU A 43 -0.85 -0.02 -1.23
N LEU A 44 -1.71 -0.02 -2.25
CA LEU A 44 -1.28 0.04 -3.64
C LEU A 44 -0.47 1.31 -3.93
N ALA A 45 -0.97 2.47 -3.49
CA ALA A 45 -0.32 3.75 -3.71
C ALA A 45 1.07 3.78 -3.04
N ASP A 46 1.16 3.35 -1.78
CA ASP A 46 2.42 3.29 -1.04
C ASP A 46 3.43 2.40 -1.75
N ARG A 47 3.03 1.19 -2.17
CA ARG A 47 3.93 0.27 -2.90
C ARG A 47 4.39 0.82 -4.24
N ARG A 48 3.49 1.44 -5.01
CA ARG A 48 3.83 2.02 -6.32
C ARG A 48 4.76 3.21 -6.20
N TRP A 49 4.60 4.06 -5.18
CA TRP A 49 5.52 5.16 -4.93
C TRP A 49 6.87 4.66 -4.42
N MET A 50 6.87 3.72 -3.48
CA MET A 50 8.12 3.18 -2.95
C MET A 50 8.96 2.49 -4.01
N GLY A 51 8.35 1.67 -4.89
CA GLY A 51 9.08 1.08 -6.02
C GLY A 51 9.75 2.12 -6.92
N ARG A 52 9.17 3.32 -7.07
CA ARG A 52 9.78 4.43 -7.82
C ARG A 52 10.87 5.14 -7.03
N PHE A 53 10.63 5.41 -5.75
CA PHE A 53 11.61 6.10 -4.91
C PHE A 53 12.88 5.28 -4.67
N THR A 54 12.75 3.95 -4.60
CA THR A 54 13.90 3.05 -4.36
C THR A 54 14.48 2.48 -5.65
N GLY A 55 13.75 2.54 -6.77
CA GLY A 55 14.09 1.80 -7.99
C GLY A 55 13.93 0.27 -7.85
N ASP A 56 13.37 -0.22 -6.74
CA ASP A 56 13.21 -1.64 -6.43
C ASP A 56 11.74 -2.05 -6.56
N GLU A 57 11.24 -2.10 -7.80
CA GLU A 57 9.86 -2.48 -8.07
C GLU A 57 9.52 -3.90 -7.60
N GLU A 58 10.51 -4.80 -7.55
CA GLU A 58 10.31 -6.20 -7.17
C GLU A 58 10.08 -6.37 -5.66
N ARG A 59 10.78 -5.58 -4.83
CA ARG A 59 10.58 -5.53 -3.37
C ARG A 59 9.18 -5.09 -2.98
N PHE A 60 8.63 -4.15 -3.76
CA PHE A 60 7.31 -3.54 -3.56
C PHE A 60 6.22 -4.13 -4.45
N ALA A 61 6.52 -5.17 -5.24
CA ALA A 61 5.53 -5.90 -6.00
C ALA A 61 4.43 -6.45 -5.08
N VAL A 62 3.18 -6.33 -5.51
CA VAL A 62 2.04 -6.96 -4.84
C VAL A 62 2.03 -8.43 -5.25
N ARG A 63 1.81 -9.35 -4.31
CA ARG A 63 1.84 -10.79 -4.56
C ARG A 63 0.59 -11.45 -4.00
N ASP A 64 0.07 -12.44 -4.72
CA ASP A 64 -0.99 -13.28 -4.20
C ASP A 64 -0.46 -14.23 -3.11
N ALA A 65 -1.36 -15.00 -2.48
CA ALA A 65 -1.00 -15.94 -1.41
C ALA A 65 0.00 -17.04 -1.85
N SER A 66 0.19 -17.26 -3.16
CA SER A 66 1.18 -18.20 -3.71
C SER A 66 2.55 -17.54 -3.95
N GLY A 67 2.69 -16.24 -3.71
CA GLY A 67 3.90 -15.46 -3.97
C GLY A 67 4.03 -14.96 -5.41
N ARG A 68 3.03 -15.19 -6.26
CA ARG A 68 3.04 -14.71 -7.65
C ARG A 68 2.66 -13.24 -7.69
N ALA A 69 3.38 -12.48 -8.51
CA ALA A 69 3.10 -11.06 -8.71
C ALA A 69 1.67 -10.86 -9.26
N ILE A 70 0.93 -9.93 -8.64
CA ILE A 70 -0.37 -9.49 -9.10
C ILE A 70 -0.16 -8.37 -10.12
N GLU A 71 -0.68 -8.57 -11.33
CA GLU A 71 -0.72 -7.49 -12.33
C GLU A 71 -1.70 -6.40 -11.88
N ILE A 72 -1.22 -5.16 -11.81
CA ILE A 72 -2.03 -4.01 -11.42
C ILE A 72 -2.55 -3.32 -12.67
N THR A 73 -3.85 -3.44 -12.90
CA THR A 73 -4.55 -2.85 -14.06
C THR A 73 -5.33 -1.58 -13.69
N SER A 74 -5.62 -1.38 -12.39
CA SER A 74 -6.39 -0.22 -11.89
C SER A 74 -5.90 0.25 -10.52
N LEU A 75 -6.01 1.56 -10.26
CA LEU A 75 -5.76 2.13 -8.93
C LEU A 75 -6.86 1.79 -7.91
N SER A 76 -8.02 1.31 -8.37
CA SER A 76 -9.11 0.83 -7.51
C SER A 76 -9.16 -0.70 -7.41
N GLN A 77 -8.11 -1.39 -7.86
CA GLN A 77 -8.02 -2.85 -7.81
C GLN A 77 -7.96 -3.32 -6.36
N GLU A 78 -8.80 -4.29 -6.00
CA GLU A 78 -8.69 -5.01 -4.74
C GLU A 78 -7.47 -5.95 -4.82
N LEU A 79 -6.47 -5.72 -3.97
CA LEU A 79 -5.25 -6.51 -3.92
C LEU A 79 -5.47 -7.75 -3.06
N TYR A 80 -6.10 -7.56 -1.90
CA TYR A 80 -6.35 -8.58 -0.90
C TYR A 80 -7.81 -8.51 -0.46
N ALA A 81 -8.57 -9.55 -0.80
CA ALA A 81 -9.95 -9.70 -0.33
C ALA A 81 -10.01 -10.09 1.14
N ASP A 82 -9.03 -10.87 1.61
CA ASP A 82 -8.86 -11.20 3.02
C ASP A 82 -8.22 -10.03 3.78
N PHE A 83 -8.77 -9.71 4.95
CA PHE A 83 -8.30 -8.56 5.74
C PHE A 83 -7.01 -8.85 6.51
N ASP A 84 -6.75 -10.09 6.89
CA ASP A 84 -5.52 -10.45 7.58
C ASP A 84 -4.33 -10.40 6.60
N ASP A 85 -4.55 -10.81 5.34
CA ASP A 85 -3.61 -10.58 4.24
C ASP A 85 -3.34 -9.09 4.04
N LEU A 86 -4.40 -8.27 3.91
CA LEU A 86 -4.26 -6.82 3.73
C LEU A 86 -3.50 -6.17 4.90
N SER A 87 -3.83 -6.56 6.13
CA SER A 87 -3.22 -6.05 7.37
C SER A 87 -1.74 -6.40 7.48
N ARG A 88 -1.39 -7.67 7.21
CA ARG A 88 0.02 -8.10 7.16
C ARG A 88 0.82 -7.33 6.12
N GLU A 89 0.24 -7.17 4.93
CA GLU A 89 0.92 -6.53 3.81
C GLU A 89 1.06 -5.02 4.01
N ARG A 90 0.11 -4.39 4.73
CA ARG A 90 0.26 -3.03 5.27
C ARG A 90 1.43 -2.93 6.23
N ALA A 91 1.46 -3.77 7.26
CA ALA A 91 2.50 -3.73 8.29
C ALA A 91 3.90 -3.93 7.68
N ARG A 92 4.03 -4.85 6.72
CA ARG A 92 5.26 -5.04 5.93
C ARG A 92 5.66 -3.77 5.18
N THR A 93 4.73 -3.15 4.47
CA THR A 93 5.01 -1.91 3.72
C THR A 93 5.36 -0.74 4.63
N ASP A 94 4.72 -0.60 5.79
CA ASP A 94 5.09 0.44 6.77
C ASP A 94 6.50 0.23 7.34
N ALA A 95 6.89 -1.02 7.62
CA ALA A 95 8.25 -1.35 8.04
C ALA A 95 9.29 -1.03 6.93
N ASP A 96 8.97 -1.36 5.67
CA ASP A 96 9.82 -1.06 4.52
C ASP A 96 9.99 0.45 4.32
N ILE A 97 8.91 1.24 4.43
CA ILE A 97 8.96 2.71 4.37
C ILE A 97 9.82 3.27 5.51
N LEU A 98 9.64 2.78 6.73
CA LEU A 98 10.41 3.24 7.88
C LEU A 98 11.91 2.96 7.69
N ALA A 99 12.26 1.76 7.24
CA ALA A 99 13.64 1.39 6.94
C ALA A 99 14.26 2.28 5.86
N TRP A 100 13.53 2.54 4.77
CA TRP A 100 14.00 3.43 3.71
C TRP A 100 14.23 4.87 4.19
N VAL A 101 13.31 5.42 4.99
CA VAL A 101 13.48 6.78 5.55
C VAL A 101 14.70 6.88 6.47
N HIS A 102 15.17 5.78 7.07
CA HIS A 102 16.41 5.76 7.84
C HIS A 102 17.67 5.71 6.98
N GLN A 103 17.56 5.39 5.69
CA GLN A 103 18.67 5.25 4.75
C GLN A 103 18.79 6.40 3.76
N ILE A 104 17.71 7.16 3.54
CA ILE A 104 17.72 8.29 2.60
C ILE A 104 18.54 9.47 3.15
N ASP A 105 19.34 10.10 2.30
CA ASP A 105 20.13 11.30 2.59
C ASP A 105 19.55 12.58 1.96
N GLU A 106 20.15 13.72 2.26
CA GLU A 106 19.71 15.04 1.78
C GLU A 106 19.84 15.18 0.25
N GLN A 107 20.86 14.55 -0.35
CA GLN A 107 21.06 14.58 -1.79
C GLN A 107 19.91 13.88 -2.50
N ALA A 108 19.53 12.69 -2.05
CA ALA A 108 18.39 11.94 -2.59
C ALA A 108 17.06 12.68 -2.39
N LEU A 109 16.86 13.38 -1.26
CA LEU A 109 15.66 14.18 -1.00
C LEU A 109 15.54 15.42 -1.90
N SER A 110 16.67 16.00 -2.29
CA SER A 110 16.72 17.20 -3.15
C SER A 110 16.75 16.89 -4.65
N GLY A 111 16.89 15.61 -5.02
CA GLY A 111 16.96 15.18 -6.42
C GLY A 111 15.60 15.08 -7.10
N ASP A 112 15.63 15.11 -8.43
CA ASP A 112 14.43 14.92 -9.25
C ASP A 112 14.09 13.43 -9.40
N LEU A 113 12.80 13.09 -9.24
CA LEU A 113 12.28 11.77 -9.60
C LEU A 113 11.70 11.81 -11.03
N THR A 114 12.37 11.13 -11.97
CA THR A 114 11.83 10.90 -13.32
C THR A 114 11.25 9.49 -13.40
N PHE A 115 9.99 9.37 -13.81
CA PHE A 115 9.36 8.08 -14.09
C PHE A 115 8.46 8.16 -15.32
N THR A 116 8.30 7.04 -16.02
CA THR A 116 7.34 6.92 -17.12
C THR A 116 6.11 6.13 -16.66
N ARG A 117 4.97 6.39 -17.28
CA ARG A 117 3.80 5.54 -17.10
C ARG A 117 4.09 4.23 -17.85
N GLY A 118 4.13 3.10 -17.15
CA GLY A 118 4.20 1.78 -17.78
C GLY A 118 3.14 1.66 -18.88
N ALA A 119 3.53 1.12 -20.04
CA ALA A 119 2.67 1.02 -21.21
C ALA A 119 1.33 0.37 -20.85
N ARG A 120 0.22 0.94 -21.33
CA ARG A 120 -1.09 0.28 -21.25
C ARG A 120 -1.03 -0.89 -22.22
N CYS A 121 -1.24 -2.12 -21.74
CA CYS A 121 -1.72 -3.19 -22.61
C CYS A 121 -3.20 -2.91 -22.93
#